data_AF-A0A2D5MQM7-F1
#
_entry.id   AF-A0A2D5MQM7-F1
#
_cell.length_a   1.000
_cell.length_b   1.000
_cell.length_c   1.000
_cell.angle_alpha   90.00
_cell.angle_beta   90.00
_cell.angle_gamma   90.00
#
_symmetry.space_group_name_H-M   'P 1'
#
loop_
_entity.id
_entity.type
_entity.pdbx_description
1 polymer ?
#
loop_
_entity_poly.entity_id
_entity_poly.type
_entity_poly.pdbx_seq_one_letter_code
_entity_poly.pdbx_strand_id
1 'polypeptide(L)'
;MNVKNALIFTENNSLFVRKPNGLEYEFQNVDKPELGFEYEVLVYDDIEVKIMKWNREVNFDMQEKTELSDAEKEMVEQYIENSEPPMGTSLNNQIMERINDQVTDMLRETIDIHGFTDLAEVTFAGREGSNHPSRSNARRVMEYGDAVYNIFDQICAEIKATREDSLKEFEEYMQHIPNPTKLPDHPQG
;
A
#
# COMPACT_ATOMS: atom_id res chain seq x y z
N MET A 1 -12.86 -0.85 9.61
CA MET A 1 -13.91 -1.61 8.85
C MET A 1 -13.43 -3.05 8.82
N ASN A 2 -14.27 -4.09 8.93
CA ASN A 2 -13.75 -5.46 8.88
C ASN A 2 -13.31 -5.77 7.43
N VAL A 3 -12.01 -5.89 7.19
CA VAL A 3 -11.46 -6.17 5.87
C VAL A 3 -11.75 -7.64 5.53
N LYS A 4 -12.22 -7.93 4.31
CA LYS A 4 -12.50 -9.30 3.89
C LYS A 4 -11.19 -10.09 3.77
N ASN A 5 -11.16 -11.31 4.30
CA ASN A 5 -10.04 -12.22 4.14
C ASN A 5 -9.85 -12.58 2.66
N ALA A 6 -8.62 -12.84 2.27
CA ALA A 6 -8.32 -13.28 0.91
C ALA A 6 -7.28 -14.39 0.84
N LEU A 7 -7.48 -15.30 -0.11
CA LEU A 7 -6.52 -16.33 -0.50
C LEU A 7 -6.56 -16.47 -2.02
N ILE A 8 -5.46 -16.10 -2.68
CA ILE A 8 -5.37 -16.17 -4.14
C ILE A 8 -4.15 -17.01 -4.49
N PHE A 9 -4.36 -18.13 -5.18
CA PHE A 9 -3.30 -18.95 -5.73
C PHE A 9 -3.39 -18.95 -7.25
N THR A 10 -2.30 -18.54 -7.91
CA THR A 10 -2.26 -18.33 -9.37
C THR A 10 -1.50 -19.45 -10.08
N GLU A 11 -1.65 -19.52 -11.41
CA GLU A 11 -0.97 -20.47 -12.29
C GLU A 11 0.56 -20.32 -12.29
N ASN A 12 1.07 -19.20 -11.76
CA ASN A 12 2.49 -18.90 -11.66
C ASN A 12 3.10 -19.33 -10.33
N ASN A 13 2.39 -20.15 -9.54
CA ASN A 13 2.81 -20.56 -8.20
C ASN A 13 3.03 -19.36 -7.26
N SER A 14 2.23 -18.30 -7.44
CA SER A 14 2.13 -17.20 -6.48
C SER A 14 0.93 -17.41 -5.57
N LEU A 15 1.14 -17.21 -4.26
CA LEU A 15 0.14 -17.27 -3.22
C LEU A 15 0.04 -15.91 -2.52
N PHE A 16 -1.10 -15.25 -2.65
CA PHE A 16 -1.44 -14.05 -1.89
C PHE A 16 -2.40 -14.40 -0.75
N VAL A 17 -2.18 -13.79 0.41
CA VAL A 17 -3.01 -13.93 1.61
C VAL A 17 -3.33 -12.55 2.17
N ARG A 18 -4.58 -12.35 2.58
CA ARG A 18 -5.03 -11.21 3.39
C ARG A 18 -5.73 -11.72 4.65
N LYS A 19 -5.26 -11.23 5.80
CA LYS A 19 -5.76 -11.57 7.14
C LYS A 19 -6.90 -10.65 7.58
N PRO A 20 -7.66 -11.01 8.64
CA PRO A 20 -8.78 -10.20 9.14
C PRO A 20 -8.38 -8.81 9.63
N ASN A 21 -7.16 -8.68 10.15
CA ASN A 21 -6.59 -7.41 10.59
C ASN A 21 -6.08 -6.53 9.43
N GLY A 22 -6.24 -6.98 8.18
CA GLY A 22 -5.78 -6.28 6.99
C GLY A 22 -4.31 -6.53 6.63
N LEU A 23 -3.58 -7.40 7.36
CA LEU A 23 -2.23 -7.80 6.97
C LEU A 23 -2.27 -8.59 5.66
N GLU A 24 -1.52 -8.11 4.68
CA GLU A 24 -1.38 -8.73 3.36
C GLU A 24 0.01 -9.34 3.18
N TYR A 25 0.16 -10.43 2.43
CA TYR A 25 1.47 -10.91 2.02
C TYR A 25 1.37 -11.85 0.83
N GLU A 26 2.48 -11.95 0.11
CA GLU A 26 2.60 -12.81 -1.06
C GLU A 26 3.82 -13.72 -0.94
N PHE A 27 3.68 -14.96 -1.39
CA PHE A 27 4.76 -15.88 -1.62
C PHE A 27 4.89 -16.20 -3.10
N GLN A 28 6.13 -16.22 -3.58
CA GLN A 28 6.45 -16.54 -4.98
C GLN A 28 7.09 -17.92 -5.06
N ASN A 29 6.77 -18.67 -6.12
CA ASN A 29 7.31 -20.01 -6.38
C ASN A 29 7.02 -21.02 -5.26
N VAL A 30 5.79 -21.00 -4.73
CA VAL A 30 5.35 -21.93 -3.68
C VAL A 30 4.53 -23.07 -4.23
N ASP A 31 4.55 -24.19 -3.51
CA ASP A 31 3.65 -25.29 -3.79
C ASP A 31 2.19 -24.88 -3.53
N LYS A 32 1.29 -25.51 -4.28
CA LYS A 32 -0.15 -25.29 -4.13
C LYS A 32 -0.61 -25.67 -2.71
N PRO A 33 -1.37 -24.79 -2.01
CA PRO A 33 -1.90 -25.10 -0.69
C PRO A 33 -2.78 -26.37 -0.67
N GLU A 34 -2.57 -27.23 0.33
CA GLU A 34 -3.39 -28.42 0.54
C GLU A 34 -4.69 -28.05 1.28
N LEU A 35 -5.76 -27.75 0.53
CA LEU A 35 -7.05 -27.30 1.08
C LEU A 35 -8.12 -28.41 1.15
N GLY A 36 -7.78 -29.66 0.81
CA GLY A 36 -8.73 -30.78 0.81
C GLY A 36 -9.68 -30.85 -0.39
N PHE A 37 -9.50 -29.99 -1.40
CA PHE A 37 -10.21 -30.03 -2.66
C PHE A 37 -9.27 -29.72 -3.84
N GLU A 38 -9.66 -30.12 -5.04
CA GLU A 38 -8.86 -29.91 -6.26
C GLU A 38 -9.08 -28.52 -6.86
N TYR A 39 -7.99 -27.92 -7.34
CA TYR A 39 -7.92 -26.68 -8.11
C TYR A 39 -6.51 -26.53 -8.72
N GLU A 40 -6.38 -25.76 -9.80
CA GLU A 40 -5.10 -25.24 -10.33
C GLU A 40 -4.93 -23.75 -10.01
N VAL A 41 -6.04 -22.99 -10.05
CA VAL A 41 -6.09 -21.58 -9.64
C VAL A 41 -7.24 -21.41 -8.67
N LEU A 42 -7.02 -20.62 -7.62
CA LEU A 42 -8.00 -20.29 -6.58
C LEU A 42 -8.07 -18.78 -6.41
N VAL A 43 -9.27 -18.23 -6.40
CA VAL A 43 -9.53 -16.84 -6.03
C VAL A 43 -10.60 -16.84 -4.95
N TYR A 44 -10.19 -16.49 -3.74
CA TYR A 44 -11.07 -16.18 -2.62
C TYR A 44 -10.81 -14.72 -2.23
N ASP A 45 -11.59 -13.79 -2.78
CA ASP A 45 -11.60 -12.37 -2.43
C ASP A 45 -12.97 -11.78 -2.82
N ASP A 46 -13.04 -10.73 -3.67
CA ASP A 46 -14.30 -10.20 -4.23
C ASP A 46 -15.09 -11.24 -5.03
N ILE A 47 -14.38 -12.20 -5.64
CA ILE A 47 -14.96 -13.38 -6.27
C ILE A 47 -14.46 -14.64 -5.54
N GLU A 48 -15.31 -15.66 -5.46
CA GLU A 48 -15.05 -16.89 -4.70
C GLU A 48 -15.15 -18.09 -5.64
N VAL A 49 -14.09 -18.30 -6.41
CA VAL A 49 -14.05 -19.28 -7.50
C VAL A 49 -12.76 -20.07 -7.52
N LYS A 50 -12.84 -21.28 -8.08
CA LYS A 50 -11.69 -22.12 -8.42
C LYS A 50 -11.73 -22.49 -9.90
N ILE A 51 -10.54 -22.71 -10.46
CA ILE A 51 -10.37 -23.26 -11.82
C ILE A 51 -9.66 -24.59 -11.67
N MET A 52 -10.31 -25.67 -12.11
CA MET A 52 -9.80 -27.03 -11.96
C MET A 52 -8.63 -27.33 -12.90
N LYS A 53 -8.63 -26.71 -14.07
CA LYS A 53 -7.61 -26.88 -15.11
C LYS A 53 -7.42 -25.57 -15.85
N TRP A 54 -6.24 -24.98 -15.72
CA TRP A 54 -5.90 -23.70 -16.32
C TRP A 54 -5.64 -23.85 -17.83
N ASN A 55 -6.40 -23.11 -18.64
CA ASN A 55 -6.17 -23.04 -20.08
C ASN A 55 -5.25 -21.85 -20.41
N ARG A 56 -4.00 -22.13 -20.78
CA ARG A 56 -3.00 -21.10 -21.14
C ARG A 56 -3.33 -20.30 -22.41
N GLU A 57 -4.31 -20.73 -23.21
CA GLU A 57 -4.68 -20.05 -24.45
C GLU A 57 -5.70 -18.91 -24.25
N VAL A 58 -6.32 -18.82 -23.07
CA VAL A 58 -7.36 -17.82 -22.78
C VAL A 58 -7.04 -17.03 -21.51
N ASN A 59 -7.60 -15.83 -21.41
CA ASN A 59 -7.45 -15.00 -20.21
C ASN A 59 -8.31 -15.53 -19.05
N PHE A 60 -8.09 -14.98 -17.85
CA PHE A 60 -8.81 -15.36 -16.63
C PHE A 60 -10.33 -15.33 -16.81
N ASP A 61 -10.88 -14.27 -17.42
CA ASP A 61 -12.32 -14.07 -17.60
C ASP A 61 -12.99 -15.17 -18.43
N MET A 62 -12.26 -15.73 -19.40
CA MET A 62 -12.73 -16.81 -20.27
C MET A 62 -12.50 -18.22 -19.72
N GLN A 63 -11.82 -18.35 -18.57
CA GLN A 63 -11.65 -19.65 -17.91
C GLN A 63 -12.98 -20.20 -17.40
N GLU A 64 -13.11 -21.53 -17.44
CA GLU A 64 -14.19 -22.25 -16.76
C GLU A 64 -14.00 -22.14 -15.25
N LYS A 65 -14.87 -21.36 -14.61
CA LYS A 65 -14.85 -21.11 -13.17
C LYS A 65 -15.90 -21.96 -12.50
N THR A 66 -15.54 -22.59 -11.39
CA THR A 66 -16.47 -23.24 -10.47
C THR A 66 -16.55 -22.40 -9.21
N GLU A 67 -17.76 -22.07 -8.76
CA GLU A 67 -17.95 -21.38 -7.49
C GLU A 67 -17.52 -22.28 -6.33
N LEU A 68 -16.94 -21.66 -5.30
CA LEU A 68 -16.58 -22.37 -4.07
C LEU A 68 -17.85 -22.70 -3.29
N SER A 69 -17.96 -23.95 -2.84
CA SER A 69 -18.97 -24.36 -1.87
C SER A 69 -18.66 -23.86 -0.47
N ASP A 70 -19.66 -23.79 0.41
CA ASP A 70 -19.48 -23.30 1.79
C ASP A 70 -18.40 -24.09 2.56
N ALA A 71 -18.36 -25.41 2.37
CA ALA A 71 -17.32 -26.25 2.97
C ALA A 71 -15.91 -25.91 2.45
N GLU A 72 -15.75 -25.58 1.16
CA GLU A 72 -14.46 -25.17 0.61
C GLU A 72 -14.04 -23.80 1.13
N LYS A 73 -15.00 -22.87 1.30
CA LYS A 73 -14.74 -21.56 1.92
C LYS A 73 -14.28 -21.71 3.36
N GLU A 74 -14.87 -22.61 4.14
CA GLU A 74 -14.41 -22.92 5.51
C GLU A 74 -12.96 -23.43 5.53
N MET A 75 -12.57 -24.27 4.57
CA MET A 75 -11.19 -24.76 4.46
C MET A 75 -10.21 -23.63 4.09
N VAL A 76 -10.62 -22.73 3.21
CA VAL A 76 -9.84 -21.53 2.86
C VAL A 76 -9.66 -20.63 4.08
N GLU A 77 -10.72 -20.35 4.82
CA GLU A 77 -10.67 -19.51 6.02
C GLU A 77 -9.76 -20.11 7.11
N GLN A 78 -9.85 -21.42 7.32
CA GLN A 78 -8.93 -22.13 8.23
C GLN A 78 -7.46 -22.01 7.77
N TYR A 79 -7.19 -22.11 6.47
CA TYR A 79 -5.84 -21.91 5.93
C TYR A 79 -5.36 -20.48 6.17
N ILE A 80 -6.19 -19.48 5.89
CA ILE A 80 -5.87 -18.08 6.12
C ILE A 80 -5.54 -17.87 7.59
N GLU A 81 -6.37 -18.33 8.53
CA GLU A 81 -6.15 -18.20 9.97
C GLU A 81 -4.78 -18.77 10.40
N ASN A 82 -4.43 -19.97 9.92
CA ASN A 82 -3.21 -20.68 10.31
C ASN A 82 -1.96 -20.28 9.51
N SER A 83 -2.09 -19.55 8.40
CA SER A 83 -0.94 -19.14 7.60
C SER A 83 -0.07 -18.12 8.35
N GLU A 84 1.25 -18.21 8.20
CA GLU A 84 2.18 -17.26 8.81
C GLU A 84 2.79 -16.35 7.74
N PRO A 85 2.94 -15.04 8.00
CA PRO A 85 3.56 -14.13 7.05
C PRO A 85 5.07 -14.42 6.88
N PRO A 86 5.68 -14.03 5.75
CA PRO A 86 7.13 -14.07 5.58
C PRO A 86 7.87 -13.30 6.68
N MET A 87 9.12 -13.70 6.95
CA MET A 87 9.96 -12.99 7.92
C MET A 87 10.12 -11.51 7.54
N GLY A 88 9.79 -10.63 8.49
CA GLY A 88 9.86 -9.18 8.30
C GLY A 88 8.56 -8.54 7.81
N THR A 89 7.54 -9.34 7.48
CA THR A 89 6.22 -8.83 7.12
C THR A 89 5.34 -8.71 8.36
N SER A 90 4.83 -7.51 8.62
CA SER A 90 3.90 -7.19 9.70
C SER A 90 2.98 -6.05 9.29
N LEU A 91 1.84 -5.92 9.97
CA LEU A 91 0.90 -4.83 9.67
C LEU A 91 1.54 -3.47 9.95
N ASN A 92 2.37 -3.38 10.99
CA ASN A 92 3.16 -2.18 11.30
C ASN A 92 3.98 -1.73 10.09
N ASN A 93 4.72 -2.65 9.46
CA ASN A 93 5.57 -2.33 8.31
C ASN A 93 4.74 -1.89 7.10
N GLN A 94 3.63 -2.58 6.82
CA GLN A 94 2.74 -2.22 5.72
C GLN A 94 2.11 -0.85 5.88
N ILE A 95 1.63 -0.51 7.08
CA ILE A 95 1.07 0.83 7.33
C ILE A 95 2.17 1.90 7.16
N MET A 96 3.37 1.68 7.69
CA MET A 96 4.48 2.63 7.52
C MET A 96 4.87 2.82 6.05
N GLU A 97 4.94 1.75 5.26
CA GLU A 97 5.24 1.80 3.82
C GLU A 97 4.15 2.58 3.07
N ARG A 98 2.87 2.29 3.34
CA ARG A 98 1.74 3.02 2.73
C ARG A 98 1.77 4.50 3.05
N ILE A 99 2.10 4.88 4.30
CA ILE A 99 2.20 6.29 4.69
C ILE A 99 3.40 6.94 3.99
N ASN A 100 4.53 6.24 3.89
CA ASN A 100 5.72 6.74 3.18
C ASN A 100 5.42 7.04 1.70
N ASP A 101 4.71 6.13 1.02
CA ASP A 101 4.31 6.32 -0.37
C ASP A 101 3.38 7.54 -0.50
N GLN A 102 2.40 7.67 0.39
CA GLN A 102 1.49 8.81 0.40
C GLN A 102 2.18 10.15 0.67
N VAL A 103 3.16 10.19 1.59
CA VAL A 103 3.99 11.38 1.88
C VAL A 103 4.85 11.74 0.67
N THR A 104 5.41 10.74 -0.01
CA THR A 104 6.20 10.94 -1.24
C THR A 104 5.33 11.55 -2.34
N ASP A 105 4.12 11.06 -2.52
CA ASP A 105 3.19 11.58 -3.53
C ASP A 105 2.68 12.98 -3.17
N MET A 106 2.45 13.27 -1.89
CA MET A 106 2.11 14.63 -1.43
C MET A 106 3.25 15.65 -1.68
N LEU A 107 4.51 15.24 -1.52
CA LEU A 107 5.65 16.08 -1.87
C LEU A 107 5.72 16.33 -3.37
N ARG A 108 5.50 15.31 -4.20
CA ARG A 108 5.40 15.45 -5.66
C ARG A 108 4.28 16.40 -6.06
N GLU A 109 3.10 16.25 -5.49
CA GLU A 109 1.97 17.17 -5.72
C GLU A 109 2.34 18.61 -5.35
N THR A 110 3.06 18.80 -4.24
CA THR A 110 3.52 20.13 -3.82
C THR A 110 4.54 20.73 -4.78
N ILE A 111 5.46 19.93 -5.33
CA ILE A 111 6.39 20.33 -6.40
C ILE A 111 5.60 20.82 -7.63
N ASP A 112 4.64 20.02 -8.07
CA ASP A 112 3.83 20.30 -9.27
C ASP A 112 2.95 21.55 -9.12
N ILE A 113 2.27 21.70 -7.98
CA ILE A 113 1.41 22.86 -7.67
C ILE A 113 2.18 24.18 -7.74
N HIS A 114 3.47 24.14 -7.39
CA HIS A 114 4.36 25.30 -7.39
C HIS A 114 5.14 25.48 -8.71
N GLY A 115 4.89 24.62 -9.70
CA GLY A 115 5.39 24.76 -11.06
C GLY A 115 6.85 24.33 -11.26
N PHE A 116 7.35 23.44 -10.40
CA PHE A 116 8.67 22.83 -10.56
C PHE A 116 8.57 21.47 -11.23
N THR A 117 9.64 21.05 -11.89
CA THR A 117 9.72 19.74 -12.55
C THR A 117 10.08 18.64 -11.57
N ASP A 118 10.98 18.94 -10.64
CA ASP A 118 11.49 17.97 -9.68
C ASP A 118 12.10 18.65 -8.44
N LEU A 119 12.50 17.82 -7.47
CA LEU A 119 13.11 18.27 -6.23
C LEU A 119 14.50 18.88 -6.44
N ALA A 120 15.22 18.52 -7.52
CA ALA A 120 16.53 19.11 -7.81
C ALA A 120 16.36 20.58 -8.23
N GLU A 121 15.33 20.87 -9.04
CA GLU A 121 14.93 22.22 -9.42
C GLU A 121 14.58 23.07 -8.20
N VAL A 122 13.71 22.52 -7.35
CA VAL A 122 13.33 23.12 -6.06
C VAL A 122 14.58 23.43 -5.22
N THR A 123 15.51 22.48 -5.11
CA THR A 123 16.69 22.63 -4.25
C THR A 123 17.59 23.78 -4.72
N PHE A 124 17.93 23.86 -6.01
CA PHE A 124 18.78 24.94 -6.49
C PHE A 124 18.04 26.29 -6.53
N ALA A 125 16.72 26.28 -6.77
CA ALA A 125 15.91 27.50 -6.79
C ALA A 125 15.69 28.06 -5.38
N GLY A 126 15.49 27.19 -4.39
CA GLY A 126 15.15 27.51 -3.01
C GLY A 126 16.35 27.79 -2.10
N ARG A 127 17.56 27.34 -2.49
CA ARG A 127 18.78 27.52 -1.70
C ARG A 127 18.99 28.97 -1.25
N GLU A 128 19.72 29.10 -0.15
CA GLU A 128 20.12 30.41 0.36
C GLU A 128 20.90 31.20 -0.70
N GLY A 129 20.61 32.50 -0.81
CA GLY A 129 21.22 33.39 -1.81
C GLY A 129 20.85 33.11 -3.27
N SER A 130 19.84 32.27 -3.55
CA SER A 130 19.33 32.07 -4.92
C SER A 130 18.64 33.34 -5.46
N ASN A 131 18.92 33.65 -6.73
CA ASN A 131 18.24 34.70 -7.48
C ASN A 131 17.13 34.14 -8.40
N HIS A 132 16.75 32.86 -8.25
CA HIS A 132 15.71 32.25 -9.07
C HIS A 132 14.39 33.03 -8.95
N PRO A 133 13.66 33.27 -10.06
CA PRO A 133 12.37 33.99 -10.01
C PRO A 133 11.37 33.35 -9.05
N SER A 134 11.32 32.01 -9.04
CA SER A 134 10.42 31.22 -8.18
C SER A 134 11.03 30.81 -6.83
N ARG A 135 12.13 31.45 -6.37
CA ARG A 135 12.85 31.03 -5.13
C ARG A 135 11.96 30.92 -3.89
N SER A 136 10.95 31.80 -3.76
CA SER A 136 10.02 31.77 -2.63
C SER A 136 9.11 30.54 -2.68
N ASN A 137 8.65 30.17 -3.88
CA ASN A 137 7.84 28.96 -4.07
C ASN A 137 8.69 27.71 -3.83
N ALA A 138 9.94 27.70 -4.27
CA ALA A 138 10.87 26.60 -4.00
C ALA A 138 11.10 26.40 -2.49
N ARG A 139 11.27 27.48 -1.72
CA ARG A 139 11.39 27.40 -0.26
C ARG A 139 10.15 26.84 0.40
N ARG A 140 8.95 27.21 -0.07
CA ARG A 140 7.69 26.63 0.43
C ARG A 140 7.62 25.12 0.19
N VAL A 141 8.06 24.64 -0.97
CA VAL A 141 8.12 23.19 -1.23
C VAL A 141 9.09 22.51 -0.28
N MET A 142 10.28 23.10 -0.04
CA MET A 142 11.24 22.57 0.93
C MET A 142 10.72 22.57 2.37
N GLU A 143 10.06 23.65 2.80
CA GLU A 143 9.44 23.79 4.12
C GLU A 143 8.32 22.77 4.32
N TYR A 144 7.50 22.55 3.29
CA TYR A 144 6.48 21.50 3.30
C TYR A 144 7.10 20.12 3.42
N GLY A 145 8.15 19.82 2.62
CA GLY A 145 8.91 18.58 2.69
C GLY A 145 9.44 18.31 4.09
N ASP A 146 10.07 19.29 4.73
CA ASP A 146 10.57 19.18 6.10
C ASP A 146 9.44 18.87 7.10
N ALA A 147 8.31 19.59 6.99
CA ALA A 147 7.16 19.40 7.86
C ALA A 147 6.54 17.99 7.74
N VAL A 148 6.34 17.48 6.51
CA VAL A 148 5.74 16.16 6.31
C VAL A 148 6.65 15.03 6.76
N TYR A 149 7.95 15.11 6.49
CA TYR A 149 8.90 14.07 6.90
C TYR A 149 9.09 14.05 8.43
N ASN A 150 9.04 15.21 9.09
CA ASN A 150 9.09 15.28 10.55
C ASN A 150 7.87 14.57 11.19
N ILE A 151 6.66 14.83 10.67
CA ILE A 151 5.43 14.18 11.16
C ILE A 151 5.45 12.68 10.83
N PHE A 152 5.88 12.31 9.62
CA PHE A 152 6.03 10.93 9.20
C PHE A 152 6.96 10.14 10.14
N ASP A 153 8.13 10.69 10.48
CA ASP A 153 9.07 10.03 11.41
C ASP A 153 8.45 9.80 12.79
N GLN A 154 7.65 10.77 13.30
CA GLN A 154 6.93 10.62 14.57
C GLN A 154 5.87 9.51 14.49
N ILE A 155 5.11 9.46 13.40
CA ILE A 155 4.11 8.40 13.16
C ILE A 155 4.79 7.04 13.06
N CYS A 156 5.91 6.91 12.34
CA CYS A 156 6.66 5.66 12.27
C CYS A 156 7.19 5.21 13.64
N ALA A 157 7.65 6.15 14.47
CA ALA A 157 8.07 5.84 15.83
C ALA A 157 6.90 5.32 16.69
N GLU A 158 5.72 5.95 16.58
CA GLU A 158 4.49 5.49 17.23
C GLU A 158 4.11 4.08 16.77
N ILE A 159 4.05 3.85 15.45
CA ILE A 159 3.68 2.54 14.88
C ILE A 159 4.65 1.46 15.34
N LYS A 160 5.98 1.71 15.31
CA LYS A 160 6.98 0.73 15.76
C LYS A 160 6.86 0.37 17.24
N ALA A 161 6.41 1.30 18.08
CA ALA A 161 6.20 1.08 19.50
C ALA A 161 4.83 0.46 19.84
N THR A 162 3.93 0.37 18.85
CA THR A 162 2.56 -0.10 19.02
C THR A 162 2.45 -1.57 18.65
N ARG A 163 1.74 -2.35 19.47
CA ARG A 163 1.42 -3.74 19.15
C ARG A 163 0.47 -3.80 17.96
N GLU A 164 0.63 -4.82 17.12
CA GLU A 164 -0.16 -5.00 15.89
C GLU A 164 -1.68 -4.97 16.13
N ASP A 165 -2.16 -5.56 17.23
CA ASP A 165 -3.59 -5.60 17.61
C ASP A 165 -4.16 -4.27 18.12
N SER A 166 -3.30 -3.27 18.29
CA SER A 166 -3.65 -1.93 18.82
C SER A 166 -3.33 -0.81 17.83
N LEU A 167 -2.95 -1.14 16.60
CA LEU A 167 -2.69 -0.16 15.55
C LEU A 167 -3.97 0.60 15.18
N LYS A 168 -3.81 1.89 14.89
CA LYS A 168 -4.89 2.69 14.31
C LYS A 168 -5.04 2.35 12.83
N GLU A 169 -6.20 2.69 12.27
CA GLU A 169 -6.41 2.59 10.83
C GLU A 169 -5.51 3.59 10.07
N PHE A 170 -5.19 3.28 8.82
CA PHE A 170 -4.32 4.12 7.97
C PHE A 170 -4.80 5.58 7.91
N GLU A 171 -6.11 5.79 7.75
CA GLU A 171 -6.72 7.11 7.64
C GLU A 171 -6.55 7.95 8.91
N GLU A 172 -6.48 7.33 10.09
CA GLU A 172 -6.27 8.03 11.36
C GLU A 172 -4.86 8.58 11.46
N TYR A 173 -3.86 7.82 11.02
CA TYR A 173 -2.48 8.31 10.94
C TYR A 173 -2.36 9.46 9.93
N MET A 174 -3.02 9.33 8.77
CA MET A 174 -2.99 10.35 7.72
C MET A 174 -3.60 11.69 8.12
N GLN A 175 -4.54 11.72 9.07
CA GLN A 175 -5.13 12.99 9.57
C GLN A 175 -4.10 13.94 10.18
N HIS A 176 -2.94 13.43 10.61
CA HIS A 176 -1.87 14.23 11.18
C HIS A 176 -0.97 14.87 10.11
N ILE A 177 -0.97 14.35 8.88
CA ILE A 177 -0.09 14.81 7.80
C ILE A 177 -0.75 15.99 7.08
N PRO A 178 -0.07 17.14 6.92
CA PRO A 178 -0.65 18.30 6.25
C PRO A 178 -0.81 18.05 4.76
N ASN A 179 -1.98 18.39 4.23
CA ASN A 179 -2.25 18.25 2.80
C ASN A 179 -1.46 19.28 1.96
N PRO A 180 -1.09 18.92 0.71
CA PRO A 180 -0.55 19.86 -0.26
C PRO A 180 -1.49 21.06 -0.44
N THR A 181 -0.95 22.27 -0.38
CA THR A 181 -1.74 23.49 -0.58
C THR A 181 -1.00 24.50 -1.43
N LYS A 182 -1.74 25.15 -2.34
CA LYS A 182 -1.23 26.30 -3.08
C LYS A 182 -1.39 27.56 -2.25
N LEU A 183 -0.30 28.04 -1.66
CA LEU A 183 -0.31 29.34 -0.99
C LEU A 183 -0.19 30.46 -2.04
N PRO A 184 -0.94 31.58 -1.91
CA PRO A 184 -0.84 32.69 -2.84
C PRO A 184 0.60 33.21 -2.93
N ASP A 185 1.01 33.65 -4.13
CA ASP A 185 2.33 34.23 -4.35
C ASP A 185 2.54 35.40 -3.38
N HIS A 186 3.72 35.48 -2.75
CA HIS A 186 4.07 36.70 -2.04
C HIS A 186 4.02 37.87 -3.04
N PRO A 187 3.35 38.99 -2.71
CA PRO A 187 3.43 40.17 -3.55
C PRO A 187 4.90 40.52 -3.72
N GLN A 188 5.32 40.71 -4.98
CA GLN A 188 6.65 41.16 -5.32
C GLN A 188 6.82 42.56 -4.72
N GLY A 189 7.45 42.64 -3.56
CA GLY A 189 7.89 43.89 -2.94
C GLY A 189 9.18 44.39 -3.55
#